data_AF-A0A5K1F1B2-F1
#
_entry.id   AF-A0A5K1F1B2-F1
#
_cell.length_a   1.000
_cell.length_b   1.000
_cell.length_c   1.000
_cell.angle_alpha   90.00
_cell.angle_beta   90.00
_cell.angle_gamma   90.00
#
_symmetry.space_group_name_H-M   'P 1'
#
loop_
_entity.id
_entity.type
_entity.pdbx_description
1 polymer ?
#
loop_
_entity_poly.entity_id
_entity_poly.type
_entity_poly.pdbx_seq_one_letter_code
_entity_poly.pdbx_strand_id
1 'polypeptide(L)' 'GDIVKRKNSFAAGIAKRIAAAGYGVFAMDYPGFGLSQGLHGYIPSFDKLVDGVIEHYAKVR' A
#
# COMPACT_ATOMS: atom_id res chain seq x y z
N GLY A 1 -11.11 -16.89 -4.16
CA GLY A 1 -10.40 -17.17 -2.90
C GLY A 1 -9.85 -15.92 -2.24
N ASP A 2 -9.32 -14.97 -3.01
CA ASP A 2 -8.42 -13.94 -2.46
C ASP A 2 -9.08 -12.64 -1.98
N ILE A 3 -10.27 -12.31 -2.51
CA ILE A 3 -11.01 -11.10 -2.11
C ILE A 3 -11.49 -11.17 -0.65
N VAL A 4 -11.79 -12.37 -0.16
CA VAL A 4 -12.26 -12.58 1.22
C VAL A 4 -11.11 -12.45 2.22
N LYS A 5 -9.87 -12.83 1.86
CA LYS A 5 -8.68 -12.67 2.73
C LYS A 5 -8.32 -11.19 2.97
N ARG A 6 -8.63 -10.28 2.03
CA ARG A 6 -8.32 -8.84 2.18
C ARG A 6 -9.16 -8.13 3.25
N LYS A 7 -10.33 -8.66 3.61
CA LYS A 7 -11.23 -7.99 4.57
C LYS A 7 -10.70 -7.96 6.01
N ASN A 8 -9.73 -8.80 6.36
CA ASN A 8 -9.28 -9.05 7.74
C ASN A 8 -7.78 -8.75 8.00
N SER A 9 -7.10 -7.97 7.16
CA SER A 9 -5.74 -7.49 7.50
C SER A 9 -5.80 -6.35 8.53
N PHE A 10 -4.77 -6.23 9.37
CA PHE A 10 -4.63 -5.13 10.32
C PHE A 10 -4.75 -3.75 9.64
N ALA A 11 -4.07 -3.58 8.50
CA ALA A 11 -4.15 -2.36 7.70
C ALA A 11 -5.57 -2.09 7.17
N ALA A 12 -6.30 -3.11 6.73
CA ALA A 12 -7.69 -2.96 6.30
C ALA A 12 -8.63 -2.54 7.45
N GLY A 13 -8.38 -3.03 8.67
CA GLY A 13 -9.10 -2.60 9.87
C GLY A 13 -8.93 -1.11 10.16
N ILE A 14 -7.68 -0.62 10.10
CA ILE A 14 -7.36 0.80 10.28
C ILE A 14 -7.95 1.64 9.15
N ALA A 15 -7.77 1.21 7.89
CA ALA A 15 -8.29 1.91 6.72
C ALA A 15 -9.81 2.11 6.81
N LYS A 16 -10.57 1.10 7.25
CA LYS A 16 -12.02 1.23 7.47
C LYS A 16 -12.38 2.30 8.49
N ARG A 17 -11.64 2.39 9.60
CA ARG A 17 -11.90 3.41 10.65
C ARG A 17 -11.62 4.82 10.13
N ILE A 18 -10.53 5.00 9.39
CA ILE A 18 -10.15 6.29 8.80
C ILE A 18 -11.14 6.70 7.70
N ALA A 19 -11.54 5.76 6.84
CA ALA A 19 -12.54 6.01 5.81
C ALA A 19 -13.92 6.39 6.40
N ALA A 20 -14.33 5.73 7.49
CA ALA A 20 -15.56 6.06 8.20
C ALA A 20 -15.54 7.47 8.82
N ALA A 21 -14.36 8.04 9.07
CA ALA A 21 -14.19 9.42 9.52
C ALA A 21 -14.19 10.45 8.38
N GLY A 22 -14.43 10.02 7.12
CA GLY A 22 -14.56 10.90 5.96
C GLY A 22 -13.27 11.13 5.16
N TYR A 23 -12.20 10.38 5.44
CA TYR A 23 -10.92 10.52 4.73
C TYR A 23 -10.76 9.49 3.61
N GLY A 24 -10.14 9.91 2.50
CA GLY A 24 -9.63 8.97 1.50
C GLY A 24 -8.45 8.17 2.07
N VAL A 25 -8.40 6.87 1.82
CA VAL A 25 -7.29 6.00 2.23
C VAL A 25 -6.75 5.26 1.01
N PHE A 26 -5.44 5.39 0.78
CA PHE A 26 -4.73 4.77 -0.32
C PHE A 26 -3.58 3.92 0.25
N ALA A 27 -3.30 2.80 -0.40
CA ALA A 27 -2.19 1.91 -0.04
C ALA A 27 -1.54 1.38 -1.32
N MET A 28 -0.24 1.10 -1.27
CA MET A 28 0.53 0.59 -2.40
C MET A 28 1.39 -0.59 -1.97
N ASP A 29 1.41 -1.63 -2.80
CA ASP A 29 2.34 -2.75 -2.69
C ASP A 29 3.52 -2.50 -3.63
N TYR A 30 4.72 -2.29 -3.09
CA TYR A 30 5.95 -2.19 -3.89
C TYR A 30 6.43 -3.57 -4.37
N PRO A 31 7.20 -3.65 -5.47
CA PRO A 31 7.78 -4.91 -5.91
C PRO A 31 8.50 -5.66 -4.78
N GLY A 32 8.20 -6.96 -4.64
CA GLY A 32 8.70 -7.79 -3.54
C GLY A 32 7.90 -7.72 -2.23
N PHE A 33 6.81 -6.94 -2.18
CA PHE A 33 5.95 -6.76 -1.01
C PHE A 33 4.47 -7.01 -1.33
N GLY A 34 3.70 -7.36 -0.30
CA GLY A 34 2.26 -7.57 -0.42
C GLY A 34 1.92 -8.60 -1.50
N LEU A 35 1.09 -8.19 -2.46
CA LEU A 35 0.71 -9.01 -3.62
C LEU A 35 1.47 -8.66 -4.90
N SER A 36 2.41 -7.70 -4.83
CA SER A 36 3.20 -7.27 -5.98
C SER A 36 4.29 -8.29 -6.33
N GLN A 37 4.61 -8.39 -7.62
CA GLN A 37 5.67 -9.25 -8.15
C GLN A 37 7.05 -8.82 -7.65
N GLY A 38 8.05 -9.69 -7.72
CA GLY A 38 9.44 -9.42 -7.34
C GLY A 38 9.97 -10.38 -6.28
N LEU A 39 11.28 -10.32 -6.02
CA LEU A 39 11.90 -11.13 -4.97
C LEU A 39 11.43 -10.63 -3.60
N HIS A 40 10.90 -11.53 -2.77
CA HIS A 40 10.25 -11.16 -1.52
C HIS A 40 11.21 -10.42 -0.58
N GLY A 41 10.85 -9.20 -0.18
CA GLY A 41 11.65 -8.35 0.68
C GLY A 41 12.88 -7.71 0.03
N TYR A 42 13.08 -7.88 -1.29
CA TYR A 42 14.20 -7.25 -1.98
C TYR A 42 13.85 -5.84 -2.44
N ILE A 43 14.65 -4.87 -2.00
CA ILE A 43 14.60 -3.49 -2.47
C ILE A 43 15.91 -3.18 -3.20
N PRO A 44 15.89 -2.90 -4.51
CA PRO A 44 17.10 -2.62 -5.28
C PRO A 44 17.74 -1.27 -4.94
N SER A 45 16.95 -0.30 -4.46
CA SER A 45 17.42 1.01 -3.98
C SER A 45 16.35 1.62 -3.08
N PHE A 46 16.75 2.05 -1.89
CA PHE A 46 15.84 2.70 -0.96
C PHE A 46 15.43 4.10 -1.45
N ASP A 47 16.36 4.87 -2.00
CA ASP A 47 16.09 6.22 -2.52
C ASP A 47 15.01 6.18 -3.61
N LYS A 48 15.09 5.24 -4.56
CA LYS A 48 14.07 5.08 -5.61
C LYS A 48 12.69 4.74 -5.05
N LEU A 49 12.63 3.98 -3.95
CA LEU A 49 11.38 3.69 -3.27
C LEU A 49 10.80 4.97 -2.68
N VAL A 50 11.62 5.77 -1.99
CA VAL A 50 11.22 7.05 -1.40
C VAL A 50 10.73 8.03 -2.46
N ASP A 51 11.49 8.22 -3.54
CA ASP A 51 11.13 9.10 -4.64
C ASP A 51 9.80 8.68 -5.27
N GLY A 52 9.60 7.38 -5.48
CA GLY A 52 8.35 6.83 -6.02
C GLY A 52 7.14 7.07 -5.10
N VAL A 53 7.30 6.98 -3.77
CA VAL A 53 6.23 7.32 -2.82
C VAL A 53 5.85 8.79 -2.95
N ILE A 54 6.84 9.68 -2.95
CA ILE A 54 6.64 11.13 -3.03
C ILE A 54 5.93 11.50 -4.32
N GLU A 55 6.42 11.01 -5.47
CA GLU A 55 5.83 11.30 -6.78
C GLU A 55 4.38 10.80 -6.88
N HIS A 56 4.10 9.60 -6.36
CA HIS A 56 2.76 9.03 -6.42
C HIS A 56 1.76 9.88 -5.62
N TYR A 57 2.07 10.16 -4.36
CA TYR A 57 1.14 10.86 -3.47
C TYR A 57 1.05 12.36 -3.75
N ALA A 58 2.05 12.98 -4.36
CA ALA A 58 1.94 14.36 -4.86
C ALA A 58 0.84 14.52 -5.93
N LYS A 59 0.44 13.43 -6.60
CA LYS A 59 -0.57 13.42 -7.65
C LYS A 59 -1.96 13.00 -7.15
N VAL A 60 -2.05 12.48 -5.94
CA VAL A 60 -3.32 12.12 -5.31
C VAL A 60 -4.02 13.41 -4.86
N ARG A 61 -5.26 13.61 -5.30
CA ARG A 61 -6.12 14.77 -4.96
C ARG A 61 -7.15 14.39 -3.93
#